data_AF-A0A840PS34-F1
#
_entry.id   AF-A0A840PS34-F1
#
_cell.length_a   1.000
_cell.length_b   1.000
_cell.length_c   1.000
_cell.angle_alpha   90.00
_cell.angle_beta   90.00
_cell.angle_gamma   90.00
#
_symmetry.space_group_name_H-M   'P 1'
#
loop_
_entity.id
_entity.type
_entity.pdbx_description
1 polymer ?
#
loop_
_entity_poly.entity_id
_entity_poly.type
_entity_poly.pdbx_seq_one_letter_code
_entity_poly.pdbx_strand_id
1 'polypeptide(L)'
;MPSIAGLLEAEIARAPDAVRARGAELNRSGAVQVVRFGPSAVTAEVDGPAHRVEFTLVNGTLHWFCTCPEGRAGAFCHHCVAAAHSTPKKREMAPNFI
;
A
#
# COMPACT_ATOMS: atom_id res chain seq x y z
N MET A 1 7.43 12.29 12.98
CA MET A 1 7.59 10.89 12.54
C MET A 1 6.92 10.74 11.17
N PRO A 2 7.61 10.19 10.15
CA PRO A 2 6.97 9.91 8.87
C PRO A 2 5.82 8.93 9.08
N SER A 3 4.67 9.19 8.46
CA SER A 3 3.54 8.26 8.48
C SER A 3 3.70 7.24 7.36
N ILE A 4 3.11 6.05 7.53
CA ILE A 4 3.14 5.03 6.49
C ILE A 4 2.56 5.56 5.16
N ALA A 5 1.50 6.37 5.22
CA ALA A 5 0.89 7.00 4.04
C ALA A 5 1.87 7.94 3.31
N GLY A 6 2.60 8.79 4.03
CA GLY A 6 3.57 9.70 3.41
C GLY A 6 4.75 8.97 2.76
N LEU A 7 5.20 7.85 3.36
CA LEU A 7 6.25 7.03 2.77
C LEU A 7 5.74 6.27 1.54
N LEU A 8 4.50 5.76 1.57
CA LEU A 8 3.88 5.12 0.41
C LEU A 8 3.74 6.09 -0.77
N GLU A 9 3.38 7.34 -0.52
CA GLU A 9 3.33 8.37 -1.57
C GLU A 9 4.69 8.62 -2.22
N ALA A 10 5.76 8.64 -1.41
CA ALA A 10 7.12 8.79 -1.91
C ALA A 10 7.54 7.60 -2.80
N GLU A 11 7.20 6.38 -2.40
CA GLU A 11 7.49 5.18 -3.21
C GLU A 11 6.65 5.12 -4.49
N ILE A 12 5.37 5.50 -4.45
CA ILE A 12 4.54 5.62 -5.65
C ILE A 12 5.17 6.63 -6.63
N ALA A 13 5.68 7.76 -6.14
CA ALA A 13 6.31 8.77 -7.00
C ALA A 13 7.63 8.29 -7.63
N ARG A 14 8.34 7.36 -6.99
CA ARG A 14 9.59 6.75 -7.50
C ARG A 14 9.33 5.58 -8.46
N ALA A 15 8.14 4.99 -8.43
CA ALA A 15 7.80 3.84 -9.26
C ALA A 15 7.73 4.24 -10.76
N PRO A 16 8.11 3.33 -11.68
CA PRO A 16 8.00 3.60 -13.12
C PRO A 16 6.56 3.91 -13.55
N ASP A 17 6.38 4.77 -14.57
CA ASP A 17 5.06 5.24 -15.00
C ASP A 17 4.09 4.11 -15.38
N ALA A 18 4.58 3.05 -16.04
CA ALA A 18 3.76 1.88 -16.36
C ALA A 18 3.25 1.16 -15.11
N VAL A 19 4.09 1.07 -14.07
CA VAL A 19 3.73 0.46 -12.77
C VAL A 19 2.70 1.33 -12.05
N ARG A 20 2.91 2.65 -12.05
CA ARG A 20 1.98 3.63 -11.48
C ARG A 20 0.60 3.56 -12.15
N ALA A 21 0.57 3.60 -13.49
CA ALA A 21 -0.66 3.55 -14.27
C ALA A 21 -1.43 2.24 -14.02
N ARG A 22 -0.73 1.10 -14.04
CA ARG A 22 -1.36 -0.21 -13.80
C ARG A 22 -1.91 -0.34 -12.38
N GLY A 23 -1.17 0.12 -11.37
CA GLY A 23 -1.63 0.09 -9.99
C GLY A 23 -2.84 1.01 -9.74
N ALA A 24 -2.84 2.21 -10.33
CA ALA A 24 -3.99 3.11 -10.27
C ALA A 24 -5.24 2.51 -10.92
N GLU A 25 -5.08 1.78 -12.04
CA GLU A 25 -6.18 1.06 -12.69
C GLU A 25 -6.79 -0.02 -11.78
N LEU A 26 -5.95 -0.88 -11.18
CA LEU A 26 -6.40 -1.92 -10.26
C LEU A 26 -7.13 -1.35 -9.03
N ASN A 27 -6.66 -0.23 -8.50
CA ASN A 27 -7.35 0.42 -7.40
C ASN A 27 -8.72 0.98 -7.84
N ARG A 28 -8.80 1.59 -9.03
CA ARG A 28 -10.06 2.13 -9.57
C ARG A 28 -11.08 1.06 -9.91
N SER A 29 -10.65 -0.13 -10.33
CA SER A 29 -11.54 -1.25 -10.61
C SER A 29 -12.10 -1.91 -9.33
N GLY A 30 -11.68 -1.47 -8.15
CA GLY A 30 -12.08 -2.07 -6.87
C GLY A 30 -11.41 -3.43 -6.62
N ALA A 31 -10.33 -3.75 -7.32
CA ALA A 31 -9.62 -5.01 -7.17
C ALA A 31 -8.84 -5.12 -5.85
N VAL A 32 -8.80 -4.07 -5.03
CA VAL A 32 -8.06 -4.05 -3.77
C VAL A 32 -8.99 -4.15 -2.57
N GLN A 33 -8.71 -5.12 -1.70
CA GLN A 33 -9.36 -5.32 -0.42
C GLN A 33 -8.35 -5.12 0.71
N VAL A 34 -8.53 -4.08 1.51
CA VAL A 34 -7.69 -3.86 2.71
C VAL A 34 -8.11 -4.84 3.80
N VAL A 35 -7.24 -5.80 4.11
CA VAL A 35 -7.47 -6.84 5.12
C VAL A 35 -7.15 -6.31 6.52
N ARG A 36 -6.10 -5.49 6.63
CA ARG A 36 -5.67 -4.90 7.90
C ARG A 36 -5.17 -3.49 7.67
N PHE A 37 -5.63 -2.56 8.50
CA PHE A 37 -5.10 -1.21 8.53
C PHE A 37 -4.70 -0.84 9.95
N GLY A 38 -3.48 -0.36 10.12
CA GLY A 38 -2.92 0.05 11.40
C GLY A 38 -1.90 1.16 11.24
N PRO A 39 -1.46 1.77 12.36
CA PRO A 39 -0.57 2.94 12.34
C PRO A 39 0.82 2.63 11.76
N SER A 40 1.29 1.39 11.92
CA SER A 40 2.62 0.93 11.49
C SER A 40 2.58 -0.23 10.49
N ALA A 41 1.40 -0.75 10.15
CA ALA A 41 1.28 -1.86 9.22
C ALA A 41 -0.05 -1.83 8.47
N VAL A 42 -0.01 -2.15 7.18
CA VAL A 42 -1.18 -2.27 6.31
C VAL A 42 -1.04 -3.56 5.52
N THR A 43 -2.13 -4.31 5.42
CA THR A 43 -2.20 -5.53 4.63
C THR A 43 -3.39 -5.40 3.69
N ALA A 44 -3.17 -5.68 2.42
CA ALA A 44 -4.21 -5.69 1.40
C ALA A 44 -4.08 -6.93 0.51
N GLU A 45 -5.21 -7.35 -0.04
CA GLU A 45 -5.29 -8.36 -1.07
C GLU A 45 -5.70 -7.66 -2.37
N VAL A 46 -5.03 -7.97 -3.47
CA VAL A 46 -5.21 -7.34 -4.78
C VAL A 46 -5.55 -8.41 -5.79
N ASP A 47 -6.54 -8.13 -6.63
CA ASP A 47 -7.10 -9.07 -7.61
C ASP A 47 -7.72 -10.31 -6.93
N GLY A 48 -8.51 -10.05 -5.88
CA GLY A 48 -9.01 -11.10 -4.99
C GLY A 48 -7.90 -11.72 -4.11
N PRO A 49 -8.02 -12.99 -3.68
CA PRO A 49 -7.02 -13.64 -2.84
C PRO A 49 -5.72 -14.02 -3.60
N ALA A 50 -5.55 -13.57 -4.84
CA ALA A 50 -4.42 -13.94 -5.70
C ALA A 50 -3.09 -13.32 -5.25
N HIS A 51 -3.11 -12.05 -4.83
CA HIS A 51 -1.89 -11.33 -4.44
C HIS A 51 -2.05 -10.58 -3.12
N ARG A 52 -1.26 -10.97 -2.12
CA ARG A 52 -1.22 -10.33 -0.81
C ARG A 52 -0.09 -9.32 -0.77
N VAL A 53 -0.40 -8.10 -0.35
CA VAL A 53 0.51 -6.98 -0.15
C VAL A 53 0.57 -6.64 1.33
N GLU A 54 1.78 -6.45 1.84
CA GLU A 54 2.06 -6.05 3.20
C GLU A 54 2.99 -4.84 3.21
N PHE A 55 2.57 -3.79 3.90
CA PHE A 55 3.36 -2.62 4.20
C PHE A 55 3.63 -2.58 5.69
N THR A 56 4.89 -2.43 6.08
CA THR A 56 5.28 -2.33 7.49
C THR A 56 6.25 -1.18 7.67
N LEU A 57 6.03 -0.38 8.70
CA LEU A 57 6.92 0.70 9.11
C LEU A 57 7.83 0.17 10.23
N VAL A 58 9.12 -0.02 9.94
CA VAL A 58 10.12 -0.51 10.89
C VAL A 58 11.16 0.59 11.08
N ASN A 59 11.32 1.10 12.31
CA ASN A 59 12.29 2.16 12.64
C ASN A 59 12.22 3.41 11.74
N GLY A 60 11.03 3.74 11.22
CA GLY A 60 10.82 4.88 10.32
C GLY A 60 11.07 4.58 8.84
N THR A 61 11.46 3.36 8.50
CA THR A 61 11.63 2.88 7.13
C THR A 61 10.41 2.07 6.69
N LEU A 62 9.89 2.38 5.51
CA LEU A 62 8.82 1.61 4.90
C LEU A 62 9.41 0.34 4.27
N HIS A 63 8.91 -0.80 4.72
CA HIS A 63 9.10 -2.09 4.08
C HIS A 63 7.80 -2.47 3.37
N TRP A 64 7.95 -3.08 2.21
CA TRP A 64 6.85 -3.64 1.45
C TRP A 64 7.16 -5.08 1.06
N PHE A 65 6.11 -5.86 0.95
CA PHE A 65 6.17 -7.20 0.39
C PHE A 65 4.91 -7.43 -0.42
N CYS A 66 5.05 -8.10 -1.56
CA CYS A 66 3.91 -8.57 -2.34
C CYS A 66 4.19 -10.01 -2.77
N THR A 67 3.16 -10.86 -2.71
CA THR A 67 3.29 -12.26 -3.11
C THR A 67 3.38 -12.46 -4.63
N CYS A 68 3.27 -11.42 -5.48
CA CYS A 68 3.50 -11.54 -6.92
C CYS A 68 4.99 -11.79 -7.28
N PRO A 69 5.31 -12.31 -8.47
CA PRO A 69 6.70 -12.59 -8.88
C PRO A 69 7.66 -11.41 -8.71
N GLU A 70 7.25 -10.20 -9.11
CA GLU A 70 8.07 -8.99 -9.01
C GLU A 70 8.25 -8.57 -7.54
N GLY A 71 7.19 -8.66 -6.74
CA GLY A 71 7.22 -8.35 -5.31
C GLY A 71 8.12 -9.30 -4.52
N ARG A 72 8.10 -10.59 -4.86
CA ARG A 72 9.02 -11.59 -4.28
C ARG A 72 10.47 -11.36 -4.70
N ALA A 73 10.71 -10.72 -5.85
CA ALA A 73 12.03 -10.25 -6.25
C ALA A 73 12.44 -8.92 -5.58
N GLY A 74 11.58 -8.34 -4.72
CA GLY A 74 11.83 -7.11 -3.98
C GLY A 74 11.34 -5.83 -4.65
N ALA A 75 10.71 -5.92 -5.83
CA ALA A 75 10.25 -4.75 -6.56
C ALA A 75 8.97 -4.15 -5.96
N PHE A 76 8.87 -2.82 -6.00
CA PHE A 76 7.62 -2.11 -5.71
C PHE A 76 6.67 -2.25 -6.91
N CYS A 77 5.94 -3.37 -6.95
CA CYS A 77 5.10 -3.75 -8.08
C CYS A 77 3.81 -2.92 -8.19
N HIS A 78 3.05 -3.14 -9.28
CA HIS A 78 1.78 -2.45 -9.50
C HIS A 78 0.71 -2.83 -8.46
N HIS A 79 0.78 -4.03 -7.86
CA HIS A 79 -0.07 -4.38 -6.71
C HIS A 79 0.28 -3.55 -5.47
N CYS A 80 1.56 -3.25 -5.23
CA CYS A 80 1.96 -2.36 -4.14
C CYS A 80 1.41 -0.95 -4.39
N VAL A 81 1.52 -0.43 -5.61
CA VAL A 81 0.90 0.85 -5.97
C VAL A 81 -0.61 0.82 -5.73
N ALA A 82 -1.30 -0.22 -6.19
CA ALA A 82 -2.74 -0.36 -6.02
C ALA A 82 -3.14 -0.32 -4.53
N ALA A 83 -2.51 -1.16 -3.70
CA ALA A 83 -2.75 -1.21 -2.26
C ALA A 83 -2.41 0.10 -1.54
N ALA A 84 -1.35 0.77 -1.96
CA ALA A 84 -0.97 2.06 -1.42
C ALA A 84 -2.04 3.13 -1.70
N HIS A 85 -2.68 3.12 -2.88
CA HIS A 85 -3.79 4.02 -3.20
C HIS A 85 -5.05 3.76 -2.38
N SER A 86 -5.29 2.52 -1.95
CA SER A 86 -6.42 2.14 -1.09
C SER A 86 -6.16 2.45 0.38
N THR A 87 -4.94 2.86 0.72
CA THR A 87 -4.54 3.16 2.09
C THR A 87 -5.10 4.53 2.49
N PRO A 88 -5.93 4.64 3.54
CA PRO A 88 -6.49 5.92 3.94
C PRO A 88 -5.37 6.87 4.38
N LYS A 89 -5.26 7.99 3.67
CA LYS A 89 -4.43 9.13 4.04
C LYS A 89 -5.12 9.77 5.23
N LYS A 90 -4.51 9.71 6.42
CA LYS A 90 -5.01 10.27 7.69
C LYS A 90 -6.36 11.00 7.56
N ARG A 91 -7.45 10.32 7.93
CA ARG A 91 -8.49 11.05 8.67
C ARG A 91 -7.96 11.08 10.10
N GLU A 92 -7.70 12.28 10.62
CA GLU A 92 -7.42 12.44 12.03
C GLU A 92 -8.49 11.67 12.81
N MET A 93 -8.05 10.65 13.54
CA MET A 93 -8.88 10.00 14.54
C MET A 93 -9.12 11.07 15.59
N ALA A 94 -10.22 11.82 15.47
CA ALA A 94 -10.69 12.65 16.56
C ALA A 94 -10.93 11.69 17.75
N PRO A 95 -10.24 11.86 18.88
CA PRO A 95 -10.60 11.11 20.07
C PRO A 95 -12.00 11.55 20.47
N ASN A 96 -12.95 10.61 20.44
CA ASN A 96 -14.27 10.80 20.99
C ASN A 96 -14.11 10.94 22.51
N PHE A 97 -14.01 12.17 23.00
CA PHE A 97 -14.14 12.46 24.43
C PHE A 97 -15.63 12.57 24.73
N ILE A 98 -16.14 11.50 25.34
CA ILE A 98 -17.38 11.48 26.14
C ILE A 98 -17.18 12.25 27.44
#